data_AF-A0A845JYW6-F1
#
_entry.id   AF-A0A845JYW6-F1
#
_cell.length_a   1.000
_cell.length_b   1.000
_cell.length_c   1.000
_cell.angle_alpha   90.00
_cell.angle_beta   90.00
_cell.angle_gamma   90.00
#
_symmetry.space_group_name_H-M   'P 1'
#
loop_
_entity.id
_entity.type
_entity.pdbx_description
1 polymer ?
#
loop_
_entity_poly.entity_id
_entity_poly.type
_entity_poly.pdbx_seq_one_letter_code
_entity_poly.pdbx_strand_id
1 'polypeptide(L)'
;MNDTITAIATPPGEGGVGVIRISGKDALAIAFRLFHPASGPLEEPAPQKVLFGEIRDPETEQCVDQVLLTFFKQPKSYTAEDVIEISAHGGAWIVS
;
A
#
# COMPACT_ATOMS: atom_id res chain seq x y z
N MET A 1 20.87 6.12 3.28
CA MET A 1 21.16 5.01 4.22
C MET A 1 20.01 4.99 5.22
N ASN A 2 18.80 4.73 4.73
CA ASN A 2 17.56 4.67 5.49
C ASN A 2 16.88 3.37 5.10
N ASP A 3 16.37 2.64 6.08
CA ASP A 3 15.59 1.44 5.85
C ASP A 3 14.21 1.81 5.30
N THR A 4 13.60 0.90 4.53
CA THR A 4 12.20 1.05 4.13
C THR A 4 11.32 0.70 5.33
N ILE A 5 10.50 1.64 5.79
CA ILE A 5 9.64 1.50 6.98
C ILE A 5 8.18 1.34 6.59
N THR A 6 7.39 0.71 7.47
CA THR A 6 5.94 0.60 7.34
C THR A 6 5.23 0.88 8.67
N ALA A 7 4.05 1.49 8.62
CA ALA A 7 3.21 1.74 9.78
C ALA A 7 1.73 1.88 9.40
N ILE A 8 0.86 1.59 10.36
CA ILE A 8 -0.56 1.95 10.30
C ILE A 8 -0.66 3.47 10.52
N ALA A 9 -1.19 4.19 9.55
CA ALA A 9 -1.30 5.65 9.54
C ALA A 9 -2.64 6.18 10.10
N THR A 10 -3.59 5.29 10.37
CA THR A 10 -4.90 5.60 10.99
C THR A 10 -4.93 5.20 12.47
N PRO A 11 -5.78 5.83 13.31
CA PRO A 11 -5.97 5.41 14.70
C PRO A 11 -6.40 3.94 14.83
N PRO A 12 -6.05 3.25 15.92
CA PRO A 12 -6.51 1.89 16.16
C PRO A 12 -8.02 1.86 16.44
N GLY A 13 -8.67 0.78 16.04
CA GLY A 13 -10.10 0.56 16.24
C GLY A 13 -10.80 0.13 14.95
N GLU A 14 -12.12 0.16 14.97
CA GLU A 14 -12.95 -0.11 13.79
C GLU A 14 -13.26 1.20 13.06
N GLY A 15 -13.03 1.21 11.75
CA GLY A 15 -13.37 2.30 10.85
C GLY A 15 -13.75 1.79 9.47
N GLY A 16 -14.34 2.65 8.64
CA GLY A 16 -14.62 2.29 7.25
C GLY A 16 -13.35 2.02 6.43
N VAL A 17 -12.27 2.74 6.75
CA VAL A 17 -10.96 2.63 6.07
C VAL A 17 -9.84 2.68 7.11
N GLY A 18 -8.84 1.83 6.93
CA GLY A 18 -7.54 1.93 7.58
C GLY A 18 -6.44 2.14 6.54
N VAL A 19 -5.42 2.93 6.87
CA VAL A 19 -4.33 3.25 5.94
C VAL A 19 -3.03 2.66 6.45
N ILE A 20 -2.35 1.88 5.62
CA ILE A 20 -0.98 1.41 5.84
C ILE A 20 -0.06 2.23 4.93
N ARG A 21 1.00 2.81 5.51
CA ARG A 21 1.98 3.60 4.76
C ARG A 21 3.33 2.91 4.77
N ILE A 22 3.94 2.80 3.60
CA ILE A 22 5.31 2.31 3.40
C ILE A 22 6.15 3.48 2.86
N SER A 23 7.31 3.76 3.45
CA SER A 23 8.23 4.84 3.01
C SER A 23 9.64 4.29 2.86
N GLY A 24 10.29 4.60 1.74
CA GLY A 24 11.70 4.27 1.51
C GLY A 24 11.96 3.75 0.11
N LYS A 25 13.24 3.50 -0.19
CA LYS A 25 13.72 3.09 -1.52
C LYS A 25 13.07 1.81 -2.07
N ASP A 26 12.60 0.92 -1.20
CA ASP A 26 12.00 -0.36 -1.59
C ASP A 26 10.46 -0.34 -1.49
N ALA A 27 9.85 0.81 -1.15
CA ALA A 27 8.41 0.90 -0.88
C ALA A 27 7.57 0.38 -2.05
N LEU A 28 7.89 0.82 -3.26
CA LEU A 28 7.20 0.39 -4.48
C LEU A 28 7.38 -1.12 -4.73
N ALA A 29 8.61 -1.63 -4.60
CA ALA A 29 8.91 -3.05 -4.85
C ALA A 29 8.20 -3.97 -3.84
N ILE A 30 8.16 -3.58 -2.56
CA ILE A 30 7.44 -4.32 -1.52
C ILE A 30 5.95 -4.34 -1.83
N ALA A 31 5.36 -3.18 -2.13
CA ALA A 31 3.92 -3.09 -2.43
C ALA A 31 3.55 -3.92 -3.66
N PHE A 32 4.37 -3.90 -4.70
CA PHE A 32 4.13 -4.61 -5.96
C PHE A 32 4.25 -6.14 -5.84
N ARG A 33 4.94 -6.64 -4.81
CA ARG A 33 4.95 -8.08 -4.52
C ARG A 33 3.63 -8.57 -3.93
N LEU A 34 2.86 -7.67 -3.29
CA LEU A 34 1.63 -8.01 -2.57
C LEU A 34 0.37 -7.60 -3.35
N PHE A 35 0.45 -6.48 -4.07
CA PHE A 35 -0.68 -5.88 -4.76
C PHE A 35 -0.92 -6.47 -6.14
N HIS A 36 -2.18 -6.81 -6.40
CA HIS A 36 -2.67 -7.36 -7.64
C HIS A 36 -3.76 -6.44 -8.20
N PRO A 37 -3.55 -5.77 -9.35
CA PRO A 37 -4.53 -4.83 -9.88
C PRO A 37 -5.80 -5.56 -10.30
N ALA A 38 -6.96 -4.95 -10.05
CA ALA A 38 -8.25 -5.52 -10.45
C ALA A 38 -8.42 -5.59 -11.98
N SER A 39 -7.67 -4.75 -12.72
CA SER A 39 -7.65 -4.77 -14.17
C SER A 39 -6.29 -4.35 -14.72
N GLY A 40 -5.90 -4.96 -15.85
CA GLY A 40 -4.65 -4.67 -16.54
C GLY A 40 -3.41 -5.29 -15.87
N PRO A 41 -2.24 -5.14 -16.52
CA PRO A 41 -0.96 -5.59 -15.95
C PRO A 41 -0.50 -4.68 -14.81
N LEU A 42 0.31 -5.23 -13.90
CA LEU A 42 0.97 -4.46 -12.85
C LEU A 42 2.22 -3.77 -13.41
N GLU A 43 2.07 -2.48 -13.76
CA GLU A 43 3.15 -1.61 -14.24
C GLU A 43 3.46 -0.53 -13.20
N GLU A 44 4.66 0.09 -13.26
CA GLU A 44 4.99 1.22 -12.38
C GLU A 44 3.89 2.29 -12.51
N PRO A 45 3.20 2.64 -11.43
CA PRO A 45 2.01 3.46 -11.54
C PRO A 45 2.41 4.91 -11.70
N ALA A 46 1.62 5.67 -12.44
CA ALA A 46 1.77 7.12 -12.43
C ALA A 46 1.62 7.64 -10.99
N PRO A 47 2.55 8.48 -10.50
CA PRO A 47 2.49 8.99 -9.14
C PRO A 47 1.20 9.78 -8.91
N GLN A 48 0.70 9.74 -7.68
CA GLN A 48 -0.53 10.42 -7.24
C GLN A 48 -1.78 9.97 -8.01
N LYS A 49 -1.78 8.73 -8.49
CA LYS A 49 -2.96 8.03 -9.01
C LYS A 49 -3.34 6.91 -8.06
N VAL A 50 -4.65 6.70 -7.97
CA VAL A 50 -5.25 5.62 -7.19
C VAL A 50 -5.43 4.41 -8.09
N LEU A 51 -4.94 3.27 -7.63
CA LEU A 51 -5.15 1.96 -8.23
C LEU A 51 -6.12 1.17 -7.36
N PHE A 52 -7.01 0.41 -8.00
CA PHE A 52 -7.90 -0.52 -7.32
C PHE A 52 -7.44 -1.95 -7.58
N GLY A 53 -7.44 -2.78 -6.55
CA GLY A 53 -6.97 -4.16 -6.64
C GLY A 53 -7.07 -4.89 -5.31
N GLU A 54 -6.28 -5.95 -5.19
CA GLU A 54 -6.27 -6.84 -4.05
C GLU A 54 -4.86 -6.89 -3.45
N ILE A 55 -4.78 -6.97 -2.13
CA ILE A 55 -3.59 -7.47 -1.46
C ILE A 55 -3.75 -8.98 -1.30
N ARG A 56 -2.72 -9.72 -1.70
CA ARG A 56 -2.68 -11.17 -1.58
C ARG A 56 -1.53 -11.61 -0.69
N ASP A 57 -1.76 -12.70 0.02
CA ASP A 57 -0.72 -13.36 0.78
C ASP A 57 0.31 -13.97 -0.20
N PRO A 58 1.61 -13.65 -0.08
CA PRO A 58 2.61 -14.03 -1.06
C PRO A 58 3.00 -15.52 -1.04
N GLU A 59 2.57 -16.28 -0.02
CA GLU A 59 2.83 -17.72 0.08
C GLU A 59 1.65 -18.55 -0.42
N THR A 60 0.43 -18.10 -0.13
CA THR A 60 -0.82 -18.83 -0.39
C THR A 60 -1.62 -18.29 -1.57
N GLU A 61 -1.28 -17.11 -2.08
CA GLU A 61 -2.01 -16.38 -3.13
C GLU A 61 -3.46 -16.02 -2.76
N GLN A 62 -3.84 -16.20 -1.49
CA GLN A 62 -5.17 -15.88 -1.00
C GLN A 62 -5.38 -14.37 -0.90
N CYS A 63 -6.55 -13.90 -1.31
CA CYS A 63 -6.94 -12.50 -1.15
C CYS A 63 -7.09 -12.17 0.34
N VAL A 64 -6.30 -11.19 0.80
CA VAL A 64 -6.35 -10.64 2.15
C VAL A 64 -7.42 -9.55 2.21
N ASP A 65 -7.37 -8.60 1.27
CA ASP A 65 -8.35 -7.53 1.16
C ASP A 65 -8.40 -6.89 -0.23
N GLN A 66 -9.53 -6.26 -0.55
CA GLN A 66 -9.67 -5.33 -1.68
C GLN A 66 -9.32 -3.92 -1.23
N VAL A 67 -8.35 -3.31 -1.91
CA VAL A 67 -7.72 -2.06 -1.45
C VAL A 67 -7.66 -1.00 -2.55
N LEU A 68 -7.44 0.24 -2.10
CA LEU A 68 -6.94 1.31 -2.95
C LEU A 68 -5.46 1.56 -2.65
N LEU A 69 -4.61 1.53 -3.68
CA LEU A 69 -3.19 1.80 -3.57
C LEU A 69 -2.86 3.15 -4.23
N THR A 70 -2.07 3.97 -3.56
CA THR A 70 -1.55 5.23 -4.11
C THR A 70 -0.03 5.29 -3.96
N PHE A 71 0.66 5.60 -5.06
CA PHE A 71 2.11 5.80 -5.07
C PHE A 71 2.46 7.29 -5.11
N PHE A 72 3.34 7.72 -4.23
CA PHE A 72 3.94 9.06 -4.22
C PHE A 72 5.43 8.93 -4.50
N LYS A 73 5.83 9.36 -5.70
CA LYS A 73 7.24 9.35 -6.10
C LYS A 73 8.00 10.50 -5.44
N GLN A 74 9.20 10.22 -4.95
CA GLN A 74 10.13 11.25 -4.49
C GLN A 74 10.39 12.33 -5.57
N PRO A 75 10.66 13.59 -5.19
CA PRO A 75 10.63 14.14 -3.83
C PRO A 75 9.21 14.60 -3.41
N LYS A 76 8.18 14.29 -4.20
CA LYS A 76 6.81 14.83 -4.03
C LYS A 76 5.95 13.94 -3.13
N SER A 77 6.45 13.66 -1.93
CA SER A 77 5.80 12.82 -0.91
C SER A 77 5.95 13.45 0.47
N TYR A 78 5.26 12.89 1.48
CA TYR A 78 5.29 13.38 2.86
C TYR A 78 6.70 13.29 3.49
N THR A 79 7.43 12.22 3.21
CA THR A 79 8.79 11.97 3.73
C THR A 79 9.90 12.41 2.77
N ALA A 80 9.54 12.94 1.60
CA ALA A 80 10.43 13.17 0.44
C ALA A 80 11.09 11.90 -0.13
N GLU A 81 10.74 10.71 0.35
CA GLU A 81 11.13 9.41 -0.21
C GLU A 81 10.01 8.85 -1.11
N ASP A 82 10.23 7.70 -1.73
CA ASP A 82 9.13 6.97 -2.36
C ASP A 82 8.17 6.45 -1.28
N VAL A 83 6.88 6.73 -1.43
CA VAL A 83 5.83 6.37 -0.46
C VAL A 83 4.71 5.62 -1.15
N ILE A 84 4.26 4.55 -0.52
CA ILE A 84 3.03 3.83 -0.87
C ILE A 84 2.03 4.02 0.27
N GLU A 85 0.79 4.33 -0.09
CA GLU A 85 -0.34 4.27 0.84
C GLU A 85 -1.33 3.22 0.35
N ILE A 86 -1.71 2.31 1.25
CA ILE A 86 -2.70 1.26 1.02
C ILE A 86 -3.90 1.59 1.92
N SER A 87 -5.00 1.96 1.30
CA SER A 87 -6.29 2.16 1.98
C SER A 87 -7.10 0.87 1.89
N ALA A 88 -7.19 0.18 3.01
CA ALA A 88 -7.88 -1.11 3.19
C ALA A 88 -9.16 -0.92 4.03
N HIS A 89 -9.98 -1.97 4.17
CA HIS A 89 -11.09 -1.95 5.11
C HIS A 89 -10.56 -1.73 6.54
N GLY A 90 -11.15 -0.80 7.28
CA GLY A 90 -10.65 -0.38 8.60
C GLY A 90 -10.97 -1.32 9.76
N GLY A 91 -11.10 -2.63 9.50
CA GLY A 91 -11.23 -3.63 10.56
C GLY A 91 -9.86 -3.95 11.15
N ALA A 92 -9.76 -4.06 12.47
CA ALA A 92 -8.48 -4.36 13.15
C ALA A 92 -7.83 -5.67 12.67
N TRP A 93 -8.62 -6.63 12.18
CA TRP A 93 -8.13 -7.89 11.59
C TRP A 93 -7.49 -7.74 10.21
N ILE A 94 -7.84 -6.67 9.50
CA ILE A 94 -7.35 -6.39 8.13
C ILE A 94 -6.10 -5.51 8.18
N VAL A 95 -6.01 -4.62 9.18
CA VAL A 95 -4.99 -3.57 9.27
C VAL A 95 -4.04 -3.82 10.46
N SER A 96 -3.50 -5.03 10.57
CA SER A 96 -2.60 -5.46 11.67
C SER A 96 -1.35 -6.16 11.20
#